data_AF-A0AA46X3C9-F1
#
_entry.id   AF-A0AA46X3C9-F1
#
_cell.length_a   1.000
_cell.length_b   1.000
_cell.length_c   1.000
_cell.angle_alpha   90.00
_cell.angle_beta   90.00
_cell.angle_gamma   90.00
#
_symmetry.space_group_name_H-M   'P 1'
#
loop_
_entity.id
_entity.type
_entity.pdbx_description
1 polymer ?
#
loop_
_entity_poly.entity_id
_entity_poly.type
_entity_poly.pdbx_seq_one_letter_code
_entity_poly.pdbx_strand_id
1 'polypeptide(L)'
;MNWYKDILHLFTKLSEQSFQNILSYGTIARAVTNLVVSTIVLYGMTYALPLLVKAIAPVLGIKRMTGFAHFDMVSAVANASFLIFQILIGAFVIWRLLILFGGSGTYRGVMCNYIYGLAYTNALRTVVIVFVHILGLILFAISQQKYVADIAYLVTMFSQYYAVFICAQLMRRYVGLSIVKTYIVMFIVALLSVSVLPQWIRFFHTLVK
;
A
#
# COMPACT_ATOMS: atom_id res chain seq x y z
N MET A 1 27.06 17.59 12.43
CA MET A 1 25.91 17.87 11.53
C MET A 1 24.99 16.64 11.56
N ASN A 2 23.88 16.69 12.30
CA ASN A 2 23.01 15.53 12.57
C ASN A 2 21.86 15.44 11.55
N TRP A 3 22.21 15.49 10.26
CA TRP A 3 21.26 15.49 9.16
C TRP A 3 20.23 14.35 9.25
N TYR A 4 20.60 13.19 9.81
CA TYR A 4 19.67 12.07 10.02
C TYR A 4 18.58 12.37 11.06
N LYS A 5 18.90 13.11 12.14
CA LYS A 5 17.91 13.51 13.16
C LYS A 5 16.95 14.54 12.58
N ASP A 6 17.46 15.46 11.76
CA ASP A 6 16.65 16.49 11.13
C ASP A 6 15.71 15.90 10.08
N ILE A 7 16.19 14.93 9.28
CA ILE A 7 15.35 14.15 8.37
C ILE A 7 14.29 13.36 9.15
N LEU A 8 14.67 12.66 10.22
CA LEU A 8 13.72 11.91 11.04
C LEU A 8 12.67 12.82 11.68
N HIS A 9 13.08 13.99 12.17
CA HIS A 9 12.20 14.99 12.75
C HIS A 9 11.27 15.62 11.68
N LEU A 10 11.78 15.90 10.48
CA LEU A 10 10.99 16.37 9.35
C LEU A 10 9.94 15.33 8.94
N PHE A 11 10.33 14.06 8.81
CA PHE A 11 9.39 12.97 8.54
C PHE A 11 8.36 12.81 9.66
N THR A 12 8.76 12.98 10.92
CA THR A 12 7.84 12.92 12.06
C THR A 12 6.85 14.07 12.01
N LYS A 13 7.29 15.28 11.68
CA LYS A 13 6.44 16.48 11.58
C LYS A 13 5.51 16.44 10.37
N LEU A 14 5.99 15.96 9.22
CA LEU A 14 5.16 15.76 8.01
C LEU A 14 4.14 14.63 8.23
N SER A 15 4.55 13.54 8.88
CA SER A 15 3.65 12.48 9.30
C SER A 15 2.60 13.01 10.26
N GLU A 16 3.00 13.79 11.27
CA GLU A 16 2.10 14.44 12.23
C GLU A 16 1.11 15.38 11.53
N GLN A 17 1.56 16.21 10.60
CA GLN A 17 0.69 17.16 9.91
C GLN A 17 -0.27 16.47 8.94
N SER A 18 0.20 15.47 8.20
CA SER A 18 -0.64 14.60 7.35
C SER A 18 -1.67 13.86 8.20
N PHE A 19 -1.23 13.38 9.36
CA PHE A 19 -2.06 12.70 10.36
C PHE A 19 -3.13 13.62 10.96
N GLN A 20 -2.77 14.85 11.34
CA GLN A 20 -3.71 15.85 11.84
C GLN A 20 -4.70 16.27 10.75
N ASN A 21 -4.28 16.35 9.49
CA ASN A 21 -5.20 16.57 8.36
C ASN A 21 -6.17 15.39 8.17
N ILE A 22 -5.73 14.15 8.42
CA ILE A 22 -6.61 12.96 8.38
C ILE A 22 -7.63 12.99 9.53
N LEU A 23 -7.21 13.37 10.75
CA LEU A 23 -8.09 13.46 11.91
C LEU A 23 -9.06 14.64 11.85
N SER A 24 -8.58 15.82 11.48
CA SER A 24 -9.38 17.07 11.47
C SER A 24 -10.44 17.11 10.37
N TYR A 25 -10.25 16.37 9.28
CA TYR A 25 -11.20 16.31 8.16
C TYR A 25 -11.77 14.90 7.91
N GLY A 26 -11.66 14.02 8.90
CA GLY A 26 -11.93 12.58 8.79
C GLY A 26 -13.41 12.24 8.69
N THR A 27 -13.92 12.04 7.47
CA THR A 27 -15.23 11.41 7.23
C THR A 27 -15.05 10.11 6.47
N ILE A 28 -15.96 9.15 6.68
CA ILE A 28 -15.95 7.88 5.92
C ILE A 28 -16.00 8.14 4.42
N ALA A 29 -16.80 9.13 3.98
CA ALA A 29 -16.89 9.52 2.58
C ALA A 29 -15.52 9.90 2.00
N ARG A 30 -14.78 10.78 2.68
CA ARG A 30 -13.45 11.21 2.23
C ARG A 30 -12.42 10.09 2.29
N ALA A 31 -12.47 9.24 3.32
CA ALA A 31 -11.60 8.06 3.43
C ALA A 31 -11.80 7.12 2.24
N VAL A 32 -13.06 6.82 1.90
CA VAL A 32 -13.43 5.97 0.76
C VAL A 32 -13.00 6.63 -0.55
N THR A 33 -13.25 7.93 -0.75
CA THR A 33 -12.80 8.63 -1.96
C THR A 33 -11.29 8.53 -2.13
N ASN A 34 -10.52 8.78 -1.08
CA ASN A 34 -9.05 8.68 -1.14
C ASN A 34 -8.60 7.26 -1.48
N LEU A 35 -9.25 6.26 -0.90
CA LEU A 35 -8.94 4.87 -1.20
C LEU A 35 -9.25 4.52 -2.66
N VAL A 36 -10.42 4.91 -3.18
CA VAL A 36 -10.82 4.67 -4.57
C VAL A 36 -9.84 5.34 -5.53
N VAL A 37 -9.55 6.63 -5.34
CA VAL A 37 -8.62 7.38 -6.18
C VAL A 37 -7.23 6.74 -6.16
N SER A 38 -6.69 6.48 -4.97
CA SER A 38 -5.36 5.86 -4.83
C SER A 38 -5.30 4.44 -5.41
N THR A 39 -6.39 3.67 -5.34
CA THR A 39 -6.47 2.33 -5.95
C THR A 39 -6.48 2.43 -7.47
N ILE A 40 -7.29 3.32 -8.05
CA ILE A 40 -7.35 3.56 -9.49
C ILE A 40 -5.98 4.00 -10.01
N VAL A 41 -5.34 4.96 -9.33
CA VAL A 41 -4.01 5.45 -9.71
C VAL A 41 -2.98 4.33 -9.60
N LEU A 42 -2.97 3.57 -8.52
CA LEU A 42 -2.04 2.45 -8.33
C LEU A 42 -2.20 1.40 -9.43
N TYR A 43 -3.43 0.98 -9.71
CA TYR A 43 -3.71 -0.02 -10.76
C TYR A 43 -3.38 0.54 -12.14
N GLY A 44 -3.76 1.79 -12.41
CA GLY A 44 -3.39 2.50 -13.64
C GLY A 44 -1.87 2.50 -13.85
N MET A 45 -1.10 2.89 -12.84
CA MET A 45 0.37 2.88 -12.92
C MET A 45 0.95 1.46 -13.00
N THR A 46 0.34 0.48 -12.34
CA THR A 46 0.83 -0.91 -12.35
C THR A 46 0.60 -1.58 -13.70
N TYR A 47 -0.49 -1.27 -14.41
CA TYR A 47 -0.91 -1.98 -15.61
C TYR A 47 -0.80 -1.16 -16.91
N ALA A 48 -1.06 0.15 -16.88
CA ALA A 48 -0.90 1.00 -18.06
C ALA A 48 0.56 1.31 -18.37
N LEU A 49 1.43 1.38 -17.36
CA LEU A 49 2.83 1.69 -17.53
C LEU A 49 3.60 0.58 -18.29
N PRO A 50 3.41 -0.72 -18.00
CA PRO A 50 3.88 -1.81 -18.87
C PRO A 50 3.45 -1.69 -20.33
N LEU A 51 2.21 -1.25 -20.60
CA LEU A 51 1.68 -1.09 -21.95
C LEU A 51 2.38 0.07 -22.69
N LEU A 52 2.59 1.20 -22.01
CA LEU A 52 3.36 2.33 -22.53
C LEU A 52 4.82 1.94 -22.79
N VAL A 53 5.48 1.27 -21.85
CA VAL A 53 6.87 0.80 -22.01
C VAL A 53 6.96 -0.19 -23.17
N LYS A 54 5.99 -1.10 -23.33
CA LYS A 54 5.94 -2.03 -24.47
C LYS A 54 5.76 -1.31 -25.81
N ALA A 55 5.02 -0.21 -25.85
CA ALA A 55 4.83 0.60 -27.06
C ALA A 55 6.08 1.40 -27.45
N ILE A 56 6.84 1.89 -26.45
CA ILE A 56 8.01 2.76 -26.67
C ILE A 56 9.31 1.95 -26.83
N ALA A 57 9.40 0.77 -26.22
CA ALA A 57 10.59 -0.10 -26.27
C ALA A 57 11.11 -0.40 -27.70
N PRO A 58 10.26 -0.68 -28.72
CA PRO A 58 10.72 -0.87 -30.09
C PRO A 58 11.36 0.38 -30.69
N VAL A 59 10.82 1.56 -30.38
CA VAL A 59 11.33 2.87 -30.86
C VAL A 59 12.70 3.17 -30.24
N LEU A 60 12.94 2.69 -29.01
CA LEU A 60 14.22 2.80 -28.31
C LEU A 60 15.22 1.67 -28.64
N GLY A 61 14.90 0.79 -29.60
CA GLY A 61 15.76 -0.33 -30.00
C GLY A 61 15.88 -1.45 -28.95
N ILE A 62 15.02 -1.45 -27.92
CA ILE A 62 15.00 -2.44 -26.85
C ILE A 62 14.25 -3.68 -27.37
N LYS A 63 14.97 -4.79 -27.59
CA LYS A 63 14.37 -6.07 -27.99
C LYS A 63 13.45 -6.57 -26.89
N ARG A 64 12.16 -6.66 -27.22
CA ARG A 64 11.05 -7.37 -26.53
C ARG A 64 11.32 -7.70 -25.06
N MET A 65 10.79 -6.89 -24.15
CA MET A 65 10.61 -7.31 -22.76
C MET A 65 9.51 -8.39 -22.71
N THR A 66 9.92 -9.65 -22.63
CA THR A 66 9.04 -10.78 -22.31
C THR A 66 8.81 -10.81 -20.79
N GLY A 67 7.57 -11.09 -20.36
CA GLY A 67 7.24 -11.21 -18.93
C GLY A 67 6.52 -10.01 -18.30
N PHE A 68 6.09 -9.00 -19.08
CA PHE A 68 5.17 -8.00 -18.54
C PHE A 68 3.88 -8.68 -18.06
N ALA A 69 3.49 -8.38 -16.82
CA ALA A 69 2.33 -8.98 -16.16
C ALA A 69 1.10 -8.85 -17.07
N HIS A 70 0.50 -9.99 -17.40
CA HIS A 70 -0.75 -10.02 -18.16
C HIS A 70 -1.83 -9.36 -17.28
N PHE A 71 -2.43 -8.28 -17.77
CA PHE A 71 -3.62 -7.72 -17.12
C PHE A 71 -4.76 -8.71 -17.33
N ASP A 72 -5.00 -9.52 -16.31
CA ASP A 72 -6.13 -10.44 -16.29
C ASP A 72 -7.29 -9.77 -15.53
N MET A 73 -8.39 -9.54 -16.26
CA MET A 73 -9.59 -8.91 -15.72
C MET A 73 -10.14 -9.69 -14.53
N VAL A 74 -10.01 -11.02 -14.52
CA VAL A 74 -10.45 -11.86 -13.40
C VAL A 74 -9.62 -11.57 -12.16
N SER A 75 -8.30 -11.49 -12.30
CA SER A 75 -7.39 -11.09 -11.21
C SER A 75 -7.66 -9.66 -10.72
N ALA A 76 -7.98 -8.71 -11.61
CA ALA A 76 -8.34 -7.35 -11.20
C ALA A 76 -9.62 -7.32 -10.35
N VAL A 77 -10.66 -8.04 -10.78
CA VAL A 77 -11.92 -8.18 -10.03
C VAL A 77 -11.71 -8.91 -8.70
N ALA A 78 -10.90 -9.97 -8.69
CA ALA A 78 -10.56 -10.71 -7.48
C ALA A 78 -9.84 -9.83 -6.46
N ASN A 79 -8.91 -8.96 -6.89
CA ASN A 79 -8.25 -8.04 -5.97
C ASN A 79 -9.17 -6.92 -5.48
N ALA A 80 -10.03 -6.36 -6.34
CA ALA A 80 -10.99 -5.34 -5.95
C ALA A 80 -12.02 -5.88 -4.92
N SER A 81 -12.53 -7.09 -5.17
CA SER A 81 -13.43 -7.77 -4.21
C SER A 81 -12.71 -8.11 -2.91
N PHE A 82 -11.46 -8.60 -2.98
CA PHE A 82 -10.65 -8.86 -1.79
C PHE A 82 -10.46 -7.59 -0.95
N LEU A 83 -10.21 -6.44 -1.58
CA LEU A 83 -10.08 -5.17 -0.87
C LEU A 83 -11.35 -4.81 -0.09
N ILE A 84 -12.53 -5.03 -0.68
CA ILE A 84 -13.82 -4.80 0.01
C ILE A 84 -13.95 -5.73 1.22
N PHE A 85 -13.68 -7.03 1.05
CA PHE A 85 -13.70 -7.99 2.16
C PHE A 85 -12.69 -7.65 3.25
N GLN A 86 -11.48 -7.25 2.86
CA GLN A 86 -10.42 -6.84 3.76
C GLN A 86 -10.82 -5.60 4.56
N ILE A 87 -11.51 -4.62 3.97
CA ILE A 87 -12.00 -3.46 4.71
C ILE A 87 -13.08 -3.87 5.71
N LEU A 88 -14.07 -4.67 5.31
CA LEU A 88 -15.20 -5.02 6.16
C LEU A 88 -14.78 -5.96 7.30
N ILE A 89 -14.19 -7.11 6.95
CA ILE A 89 -13.82 -8.17 7.88
C ILE A 89 -12.48 -7.85 8.54
N GLY A 90 -11.49 -7.35 7.80
CA GLY A 90 -10.19 -6.99 8.36
C GLY A 90 -10.31 -5.87 9.38
N ALA A 91 -11.11 -4.82 9.13
CA ALA A 91 -11.36 -3.80 10.16
C ALA A 91 -12.06 -4.37 11.40
N PHE A 92 -12.94 -5.36 11.23
CA PHE A 92 -13.61 -6.00 12.37
C PHE A 92 -12.63 -6.79 13.21
N VAL A 93 -11.78 -7.61 12.57
CA VAL A 93 -10.71 -8.36 13.24
C VAL A 93 -9.75 -7.41 13.96
N ILE A 94 -9.30 -6.34 13.29
CA ILE A 94 -8.44 -5.33 13.90
C ILE A 94 -9.13 -4.72 15.13
N TRP A 95 -10.38 -4.28 15.01
CA TRP A 95 -11.11 -3.67 16.12
C TRP A 95 -11.21 -4.60 17.32
N ARG A 96 -11.56 -5.87 17.10
CA ARG A 96 -11.65 -6.87 18.17
C ARG A 96 -10.31 -7.16 18.82
N LEU A 97 -9.24 -7.27 18.04
CA LEU A 97 -7.89 -7.45 18.58
C LEU A 97 -7.44 -6.23 19.39
N LEU A 98 -7.68 -5.01 18.89
CA LEU A 98 -7.31 -3.79 19.61
C LEU A 98 -8.03 -3.69 20.95
N ILE A 99 -9.33 -4.01 21.02
CA ILE A 99 -10.06 -4.10 22.30
C ILE A 99 -9.45 -5.16 23.21
N LEU A 100 -9.14 -6.35 22.67
CA LEU A 100 -8.54 -7.45 23.45
C LEU A 100 -7.20 -7.04 24.09
N PHE A 101 -6.40 -6.21 23.42
CA PHE A 101 -5.12 -5.71 23.94
C PHE A 101 -5.25 -4.51 24.90
N GLY A 102 -6.48 -4.10 25.24
CA GLY A 102 -6.80 -3.03 26.19
C GLY A 102 -7.12 -1.69 25.54
N GLY A 103 -7.45 -1.66 24.25
CA GLY A 103 -7.78 -0.45 23.50
C GLY A 103 -9.24 -0.04 23.64
N SER A 104 -9.51 1.25 23.45
CA SER A 104 -10.87 1.80 23.40
C SER A 104 -11.27 2.22 21.98
N GLY A 105 -12.55 2.52 21.74
CA GLY A 105 -13.02 3.07 20.46
C GLY A 105 -14.00 2.18 19.70
N THR A 106 -14.60 2.76 18.67
CA THR A 106 -15.71 2.15 17.93
C THR A 106 -15.22 1.42 16.68
N TYR A 107 -15.95 0.39 16.25
CA TYR A 107 -15.72 -0.27 14.95
C TYR A 107 -15.68 0.76 13.81
N ARG A 108 -16.62 1.72 13.81
CA ARG A 108 -16.73 2.77 12.80
C ARG A 108 -15.43 3.59 12.67
N GLY A 109 -14.85 4.00 13.79
CA GLY A 109 -13.61 4.77 13.76
C GLY A 109 -12.37 3.94 13.43
N VAL A 110 -12.31 2.68 13.89
CA VAL A 110 -11.26 1.73 13.47
C VAL A 110 -11.31 1.51 11.96
N MET A 111 -12.50 1.26 11.40
CA MET A 111 -12.69 1.07 9.97
C MET A 111 -12.28 2.32 9.18
N CYS A 112 -12.67 3.51 9.64
CA CYS A 112 -12.28 4.77 9.00
C CYS A 112 -10.75 4.95 8.96
N ASN A 113 -10.07 4.78 10.09
CA ASN A 113 -8.62 4.88 10.18
C ASN A 113 -7.90 3.80 9.36
N TYR A 114 -8.48 2.60 9.28
CA TYR A 114 -7.96 1.53 8.44
C TYR A 114 -8.06 1.86 6.95
N ILE A 115 -9.19 2.40 6.48
CA ILE A 115 -9.36 2.87 5.10
C ILE A 115 -8.36 3.98 4.77
N TYR A 116 -8.13 4.93 5.67
CA TYR A 116 -7.10 5.96 5.51
C TYR A 116 -5.69 5.36 5.40
N GLY A 117 -5.35 4.38 6.25
CA GLY A 117 -4.08 3.66 6.17
C GLY A 117 -3.89 2.92 4.85
N LEU A 118 -4.94 2.28 4.33
CA LEU A 118 -4.92 1.61 3.02
C LEU A 118 -4.73 2.60 1.87
N ALA A 119 -5.44 3.74 1.89
CA ALA A 119 -5.30 4.79 0.88
C ALA A 119 -3.86 5.33 0.83
N TYR A 120 -3.26 5.55 2.01
CA TYR A 120 -1.87 5.98 2.12
C TYR A 120 -0.90 4.92 1.60
N THR A 121 -1.16 3.64 1.91
CA THR A 121 -0.37 2.52 1.39
C THR A 121 -0.38 2.50 -0.14
N ASN A 122 -1.54 2.70 -0.77
CA ASN A 122 -1.65 2.75 -2.22
C ASN A 122 -0.92 3.94 -2.84
N ALA A 123 -1.04 5.12 -2.22
CA ALA A 123 -0.32 6.32 -2.66
C ALA A 123 1.20 6.11 -2.57
N LEU A 124 1.69 5.56 -1.47
CA LEU A 124 3.12 5.31 -1.28
C LEU A 124 3.65 4.25 -2.26
N ARG A 125 2.89 3.17 -2.50
CA ARG A 125 3.22 2.17 -3.53
C ARG A 125 3.31 2.81 -4.92
N THR A 126 2.40 3.72 -5.25
CA THR A 126 2.43 4.45 -6.52
C THR A 126 3.71 5.26 -6.65
N VAL A 127 4.08 6.03 -5.61
CA VAL A 127 5.31 6.83 -5.58
C VAL A 127 6.54 5.93 -5.73
N VAL A 128 6.57 4.78 -5.05
CA VAL A 128 7.63 3.80 -5.20
C VAL A 128 7.73 3.25 -6.61
N ILE A 129 6.61 2.88 -7.22
CA ILE A 129 6.60 2.41 -8.61
C ILE A 129 7.22 3.48 -9.50
N VAL A 130 6.79 4.74 -9.40
CA VAL A 130 7.36 5.84 -10.19
C VAL A 130 8.85 6.00 -9.94
N PHE A 131 9.29 6.00 -8.68
CA PHE A 131 10.69 6.12 -8.32
C PHE A 131 11.55 4.99 -8.89
N VAL A 132 11.09 3.75 -8.77
CA VAL A 132 11.76 2.57 -9.34
C VAL A 132 11.86 2.67 -10.85
N HIS A 133 10.84 3.21 -11.53
CA HIS A 133 10.89 3.42 -12.98
C HIS A 133 11.92 4.49 -13.38
N ILE A 134 11.92 5.65 -12.71
CA ILE A 134 12.92 6.71 -12.97
C ILE A 134 14.33 6.16 -12.72
N LEU A 135 14.54 5.46 -11.61
CA LEU A 135 15.82 4.86 -11.29
C LEU A 135 16.20 3.77 -12.29
N GLY A 136 15.25 2.96 -12.73
CA GLY A 136 15.43 1.96 -13.77
C GLY A 136 15.92 2.56 -15.08
N LEU A 137 15.35 3.70 -15.50
CA LEU A 137 15.80 4.44 -16.68
C LEU A 137 17.23 4.98 -16.52
N ILE A 138 17.56 5.53 -15.34
CA ILE A 138 18.93 6.01 -15.05
C ILE A 138 19.91 4.83 -15.09
N LEU A 139 19.61 3.73 -14.41
CA LEU A 139 20.44 2.52 -14.37
C LEU A 139 20.60 1.88 -15.76
N PHE A 140 19.56 1.95 -16.59
CA PHE A 140 19.62 1.55 -17.99
C PHE A 140 20.60 2.42 -18.77
N ALA A 141 20.53 3.75 -18.62
CA ALA A 141 21.42 4.70 -19.30
C ALA A 141 22.90 4.52 -18.92
N ILE A 142 23.19 4.05 -17.70
CA ILE A 142 24.57 3.78 -17.23
C ILE A 142 24.95 2.29 -17.29
N SER A 143 24.18 1.45 -17.98
CA SER A 143 24.44 0.00 -18.14
C SER A 143 24.57 -0.80 -16.84
N GLN A 144 23.89 -0.38 -15.76
CA GLN A 144 23.87 -1.02 -14.44
C GLN A 144 22.55 -1.73 -14.14
N GLN A 145 21.93 -2.33 -15.16
CA GLN A 145 20.60 -2.98 -15.07
C GLN A 145 20.54 -4.10 -14.02
N LYS A 146 21.68 -4.74 -13.72
CA LYS A 146 21.77 -5.83 -12.73
C LYS A 146 21.31 -5.45 -11.33
N TYR A 147 21.36 -4.16 -10.96
CA TYR A 147 20.94 -3.68 -9.64
C TYR A 147 19.48 -3.22 -9.57
N VAL A 148 18.77 -3.15 -10.72
CA VAL A 148 17.41 -2.62 -10.77
C VAL A 148 16.45 -3.46 -9.94
N ALA A 149 16.54 -4.79 -10.03
CA ALA A 149 15.66 -5.70 -9.28
C ALA A 149 15.87 -5.61 -7.77
N ASP A 150 17.14 -5.60 -7.32
CA ASP A 150 17.48 -5.52 -5.89
C ASP A 150 17.02 -4.19 -5.27
N ILE A 151 17.22 -3.09 -6.00
CA ILE A 151 16.78 -1.77 -5.52
C ILE A 151 15.26 -1.66 -5.55
N ALA A 152 14.60 -2.17 -6.59
CA ALA A 152 13.14 -2.21 -6.65
C ALA A 152 12.55 -3.00 -5.48
N TYR A 153 13.16 -4.14 -5.15
CA TYR A 153 12.77 -4.95 -3.99
C TYR A 153 12.96 -4.17 -2.68
N LEU A 154 14.13 -3.57 -2.47
CA LEU A 154 14.43 -2.79 -1.26
C LEU A 154 13.43 -1.62 -1.06
N VAL A 155 13.20 -0.82 -2.10
CA VAL A 155 12.29 0.33 -2.04
C VAL A 155 10.85 -0.13 -1.79
N THR A 156 10.43 -1.21 -2.44
CA THR A 156 9.10 -1.80 -2.24
C THR A 156 8.93 -2.28 -0.80
N MET A 157 9.89 -3.05 -0.27
CA MET A 157 9.87 -3.51 1.12
C MET A 157 9.82 -2.32 2.10
N PHE A 158 10.68 -1.32 1.91
CA PHE A 158 10.72 -0.14 2.77
C PHE A 158 9.39 0.63 2.78
N SER A 159 8.76 0.79 1.61
CA SER A 159 7.45 1.46 1.53
C SER A 159 6.34 0.69 2.22
N GLN A 160 6.32 -0.64 2.11
CA GLN A 160 5.32 -1.46 2.79
C GLN A 160 5.46 -1.33 4.32
N TYR A 161 6.69 -1.37 4.84
CA TYR A 161 6.93 -1.14 6.27
C TYR A 161 6.49 0.26 6.72
N TYR A 162 6.80 1.30 5.94
CA TYR A 162 6.43 2.67 6.27
C TYR A 162 4.91 2.90 6.24
N ALA A 163 4.20 2.25 5.32
CA ALA A 163 2.74 2.31 5.24
C ALA A 163 2.07 1.60 6.43
N VAL A 164 2.55 0.41 6.79
CA VAL A 164 2.11 -0.30 8.01
C VAL A 164 2.41 0.56 9.25
N PHE A 165 3.54 1.24 9.26
CA PHE A 165 3.92 2.15 10.33
C PHE A 165 2.92 3.28 10.52
N ILE A 166 2.55 3.97 9.44
CA ILE A 166 1.58 5.08 9.50
C ILE A 166 0.20 4.57 9.92
N CYS A 167 -0.25 3.44 9.40
CA CYS A 167 -1.53 2.85 9.81
C CYS A 167 -1.54 2.50 11.31
N ALA A 168 -0.44 1.98 11.84
CA ALA A 168 -0.31 1.72 13.27
C ALA A 168 -0.37 3.02 14.09
N GLN A 169 0.23 4.12 13.63
CA GLN A 169 0.13 5.41 14.32
C GLN A 169 -1.31 5.97 14.31
N LEU A 170 -2.03 5.86 13.17
CA LEU A 170 -3.46 6.21 13.03
C LEU A 170 -4.31 5.48 14.06
N MET A 171 -4.09 4.18 14.15
CA MET A 171 -4.84 3.32 15.05
C MET A 171 -4.49 3.56 16.51
N ARG A 172 -3.21 3.75 16.83
CA ARG A 172 -2.72 3.95 18.20
C ARG A 172 -3.40 5.13 18.88
N ARG A 173 -3.47 6.26 18.19
CA ARG A 173 -4.03 7.51 18.74
C ARG A 173 -5.55 7.48 18.81
N TYR A 174 -6.20 6.77 17.90
CA TYR A 174 -7.65 6.57 17.97
C TYR A 174 -8.04 5.64 19.13
N VAL A 175 -7.26 4.58 19.36
CA VAL A 175 -7.62 3.48 20.27
C VAL A 175 -6.93 3.59 21.63
N GLY A 176 -6.11 4.63 21.83
CA GLY A 176 -5.40 4.89 23.09
C GLY A 176 -4.39 3.81 23.49
N LEU A 177 -3.98 2.96 22.54
CA LEU A 177 -3.12 1.81 22.81
C LEU A 177 -1.63 2.21 22.77
N SER A 178 -0.75 1.37 23.32
CA SER A 178 0.69 1.56 23.13
C SER A 178 1.09 1.25 21.68
N ILE A 179 2.15 1.91 21.21
CA ILE A 179 2.62 1.77 19.83
C ILE A 179 2.97 0.31 19.51
N VAL A 180 3.67 -0.38 20.44
CA VAL A 180 4.10 -1.77 20.29
C VAL A 180 2.90 -2.71 20.12
N LYS A 181 1.89 -2.60 21.00
CA LYS A 181 0.69 -3.43 20.90
C LYS A 181 -0.07 -3.17 19.59
N THR A 182 -0.11 -1.90 19.15
CA THR A 182 -0.78 -1.54 17.89
C THR A 182 -0.06 -2.14 16.68
N TYR A 183 1.28 -2.13 16.68
CA TYR A 183 2.08 -2.80 15.63
C TYR A 183 1.81 -4.29 15.56
N ILE A 184 1.77 -4.97 16.70
CA ILE A 184 1.52 -6.41 16.75
C ILE A 184 0.18 -6.73 16.08
N VAL A 185 -0.87 -5.97 16.41
CA VAL A 185 -2.19 -6.16 15.78
C VAL A 185 -2.15 -5.93 14.28
N MET A 186 -1.54 -4.83 13.83
CA MET A 186 -1.42 -4.51 12.40
C MET A 186 -0.62 -5.57 11.64
N PHE A 187 0.44 -6.10 12.27
CA PHE A 187 1.29 -7.13 11.69
C PHE A 187 0.55 -8.46 11.54
N ILE A 188 -0.18 -8.90 12.56
CA ILE A 188 -1.01 -10.12 12.51
C ILE A 188 -2.03 -10.02 11.37
N VAL A 189 -2.72 -8.89 11.25
CA VAL A 189 -3.75 -8.71 10.23
C VAL A 189 -3.14 -8.64 8.83
N ALA A 190 -1.97 -8.01 8.69
CA ALA A 190 -1.23 -8.00 7.43
C ALA A 190 -0.83 -9.42 7.00
N LEU A 191 -0.30 -10.24 7.92
CA LEU A 191 0.04 -11.64 7.64
C LEU A 191 -1.18 -12.47 7.22
N LEU A 192 -2.30 -12.31 7.91
CA LEU A 192 -3.56 -12.96 7.56
C LEU A 192 -4.06 -12.53 6.17
N SER A 193 -3.93 -11.24 5.85
CA SER A 193 -4.35 -10.74 4.53
C SER A 193 -3.48 -11.33 3.41
N VAL A 194 -2.16 -11.41 3.62
CA VAL A 194 -1.21 -11.96 2.65
C VAL A 194 -1.41 -13.47 2.45
N SER A 195 -1.76 -14.22 3.49
CA SER A 195 -1.96 -15.66 3.37
C SER A 195 -3.25 -16.03 2.63
N VAL A 196 -4.31 -15.23 2.77
CA VAL A 196 -5.63 -15.51 2.18
C VAL A 196 -5.72 -15.03 0.72
N LEU A 197 -5.02 -13.94 0.36
CA LEU A 197 -5.12 -13.34 -0.98
C LEU A 197 -4.86 -14.33 -2.14
N PRO A 198 -3.81 -15.18 -2.13
CA PRO A 198 -3.57 -16.13 -3.22
C PRO A 198 -4.64 -17.22 -3.34
N GLN A 199 -5.32 -17.57 -2.24
CA GLN A 199 -6.43 -18.52 -2.24
C GLN A 199 -7.69 -17.86 -2.81
N TRP A 200 -7.94 -16.60 -2.43
CA TRP A 200 -9.04 -15.80 -2.95
C TRP A 200 -8.96 -15.61 -4.47
N ILE A 201 -7.77 -15.26 -4.98
CA ILE A 201 -7.54 -15.13 -6.42
C ILE A 201 -7.81 -16.46 -7.13
N ARG A 202 -7.31 -17.58 -6.59
CA ARG A 202 -7.57 -18.92 -7.15
C ARG A 202 -9.05 -19.27 -7.18
N PHE A 203 -9.79 -18.93 -6.13
CA PHE A 203 -11.24 -19.15 -6.06
C PHE A 203 -12.00 -18.39 -7.16
N PHE A 204 -11.66 -17.12 -7.40
CA PHE A 204 -12.26 -16.36 -8.51
C PHE A 204 -11.92 -16.95 -9.87
N HIS A 205 -10.68 -17.39 -10.08
CA HIS A 205 -10.26 -18.09 -11.29
C HIS A 205 -11.04 -19.39 -11.52
N THR A 206 -11.41 -20.12 -10.46
CA THR A 206 -12.25 -21.31 -10.59
C THR A 206 -13.72 -21.01 -10.87
N LEU A 207 -14.25 -19.88 -10.40
CA LEU A 207 -15.65 -19.50 -10.63
C LEU A 207 -15.95 -19.03 -12.04
N VAL A 208 -14.95 -18.47 -12.73
CA VAL A 208 -15.09 -17.91 -14.09
C VAL A 208 -14.81 -18.95 -15.18
N LYS A 209 -14.38 -20.16 -14.80
CA LYS A 209 -14.26 -21.33 -15.69
C LYS A 209 -15.59 -22.07 -15.79
#